data_AF-A0A8D8IGN6-F1
#
_entry.id   AF-A0A8D8IGN6-F1
#
_cell.length_a   1.000
_cell.length_b   1.000
_cell.length_c   1.000
_cell.angle_alpha   90.00
_cell.angle_beta   90.00
_cell.angle_gamma   90.00
#
_symmetry.space_group_name_H-M   'P 1'
#
loop_
_entity.id
_entity.type
_entity.pdbx_description
1 polymer ?
#
loop_
_entity_poly.entity_id
_entity_poly.type
_entity_poly.pdbx_seq_one_letter_code
_entity_poly.pdbx_strand_id
1 'polypeptide(L)'
;LLPHAKLVTILISPAKRAYSWYQHIKAHGDPIANNYSFFQVIMASDSAPKPLRDLRNRCLNPGKYAQHLERWLAYYPQQQLQIIDGEQLKSNPVEVMMELQRFLKLTPTFDYSEHLRFDNKKGFYCQIVNENKNKCLGKSKGRQYPPMDEKSAKWLQRYYQNHNSALNKLLKKLGSRPIPQWLKDDLSTTS
;
A
#
# COMPACT_ATOMS: atom_id res chain seq x y z
N LEU A 1 16.82 -12.81 -18.51
CA LEU A 1 15.85 -11.77 -18.09
C LEU A 1 14.44 -12.19 -18.52
N LEU A 2 13.37 -11.65 -17.92
CA LEU A 2 11.96 -12.05 -18.14
C LEU A 2 11.17 -10.97 -18.90
N PRO A 3 11.39 -10.76 -20.22
CA PRO A 3 10.84 -9.62 -20.95
C PRO A 3 9.30 -9.61 -21.04
N HIS A 4 8.67 -10.78 -20.98
CA HIS A 4 7.22 -10.92 -21.09
C HIS A 4 6.51 -11.03 -19.73
N ALA A 5 7.24 -10.82 -18.62
CA ALA A 5 6.66 -10.89 -17.28
C ALA A 5 5.54 -9.85 -17.09
N LYS A 6 4.45 -10.26 -16.44
CA LYS A 6 3.42 -9.36 -15.94
C LYS A 6 3.82 -8.83 -14.58
N LEU A 7 3.77 -7.52 -14.40
CA LEU A 7 4.06 -6.82 -13.17
C LEU A 7 2.74 -6.45 -12.50
N VAL A 8 2.65 -6.72 -11.19
CA VAL A 8 1.50 -6.34 -10.37
C VAL A 8 2.01 -5.51 -9.21
N THR A 9 1.41 -4.35 -8.99
CA THR A 9 1.73 -3.48 -7.86
C THR A 9 0.45 -3.08 -7.14
N ILE A 10 0.53 -2.97 -5.81
CA ILE A 10 -0.60 -2.64 -4.94
C ILE A 10 -0.25 -1.36 -4.20
N LEU A 11 -1.09 -0.33 -4.33
CA LEU A 11 -0.86 0.98 -3.74
C LEU A 11 -1.94 1.30 -2.69
N ILE A 12 -1.51 1.84 -1.56
CA ILE A 12 -2.37 2.46 -0.54
C ILE A 12 -1.83 3.86 -0.25
N SER A 13 -2.58 4.69 0.50
CA SER A 13 -2.08 6.00 0.94
C SER A 13 -0.65 5.89 1.47
N PRO A 14 0.31 6.68 0.94
CA PRO A 14 1.71 6.56 1.31
C PRO A 14 1.96 6.92 2.78
N ALA A 15 1.08 7.71 3.39
CA ALA A 15 1.08 7.98 4.83
C ALA A 15 0.74 6.72 5.65
N LYS A 16 -0.36 6.03 5.30
CA LYS A 16 -0.75 4.75 5.92
C LYS A 16 0.34 3.69 5.71
N ARG A 17 0.94 3.63 4.51
CA ARG A 17 2.06 2.73 4.21
C ARG A 17 3.26 2.99 5.11
N ALA A 18 3.69 4.24 5.24
CA ALA A 18 4.82 4.63 6.08
C ALA A 18 4.58 4.27 7.55
N TYR A 19 3.38 4.55 8.06
CA TYR A 19 3.00 4.20 9.43
C TYR A 19 2.94 2.70 9.66
N SER A 20 2.40 1.94 8.71
CA SER A 20 2.37 0.48 8.76
C SER A 20 3.79 -0.12 8.78
N TRP A 21 4.74 0.46 8.03
CA TRP A 21 6.14 0.05 8.08
C TRP A 21 6.79 0.34 9.44
N TYR A 22 6.58 1.53 10.00
CA TYR A 22 7.06 1.85 11.35
C TYR A 22 6.50 0.85 12.39
N GLN A 23 5.20 0.56 12.36
CA GLN A 23 4.58 -0.40 13.27
C GLN A 23 5.08 -1.84 13.04
N HIS A 24 5.34 -2.20 11.79
CA HIS A 24 5.94 -3.49 11.45
C HIS A 24 7.31 -3.64 12.11
N ILE A 25 8.19 -2.64 11.96
CA ILE A 25 9.55 -2.66 12.49
C ILE A 25 9.56 -2.59 14.02
N LYS A 26 8.67 -1.78 14.61
CA LYS A 26 8.44 -1.74 16.07
C LYS A 26 8.04 -3.11 16.63
N ALA A 27 7.12 -3.81 15.96
CA ALA A 27 6.69 -5.15 16.37
C ALA A 27 7.79 -6.23 16.27
N HIS A 28 8.90 -5.95 15.56
CA HIS A 28 10.08 -6.83 15.52
C HIS A 28 11.17 -6.40 16.51
N GLY A 29 10.89 -5.47 17.42
CA GLY A 29 11.82 -5.09 18.49
C GLY A 29 12.92 -4.12 18.06
N ASP A 30 12.76 -3.41 16.93
CA ASP A 30 13.76 -2.44 16.47
C ASP A 30 13.98 -1.34 17.52
N PRO A 31 15.23 -1.13 17.99
CA PRO A 31 15.52 -0.17 19.06
C PRO A 31 15.12 1.26 18.70
N ILE A 32 15.26 1.67 17.44
CA ILE A 32 14.91 3.02 17.01
C ILE A 32 13.39 3.20 17.02
N ALA A 33 12.64 2.23 16.46
CA ALA A 33 11.17 2.31 16.46
C ALA A 33 10.55 2.18 17.86
N ASN A 34 11.27 1.57 18.81
CA ASN A 34 10.85 1.49 20.21
C ASN A 34 11.16 2.77 20.99
N ASN A 35 12.29 3.42 20.71
CA ASN A 35 12.76 4.60 21.45
C ASN A 35 12.25 5.94 20.89
N TYR A 36 11.83 5.99 19.62
CA TYR A 36 11.32 7.20 18.98
C TYR A 36 9.86 7.03 18.57
N SER A 37 9.06 8.08 18.77
CA SER A 37 7.71 8.13 18.22
C SER A 37 7.75 8.19 16.68
N PHE A 38 6.63 7.83 16.04
CA PHE A 38 6.54 7.88 14.58
C PHE A 38 6.82 9.30 14.05
N PHE A 39 6.29 10.33 14.73
CA PHE A 39 6.53 11.72 14.37
C PHE A 39 8.03 12.08 14.43
N GLN A 40 8.74 11.66 15.48
CA GLN A 40 10.18 11.89 15.61
C GLN A 40 10.98 11.19 14.50
N VAL A 41 10.55 9.98 14.09
CA VAL A 41 11.18 9.24 12.99
C VAL A 41 11.02 9.98 11.67
N ILE A 42 9.79 10.36 11.29
CA ILE A 42 9.56 10.99 9.98
C ILE A 42 10.15 12.41 9.87
N MET A 43 10.25 13.13 10.99
CA MET A 43 10.84 14.47 11.08
C MET A 43 12.35 14.49 11.33
N ALA A 44 13.00 13.33 11.48
CA ALA A 44 14.43 13.29 11.76
C ALA A 44 15.20 14.08 10.69
N SER A 45 16.09 14.98 11.12
CA SER A 45 16.90 15.79 10.20
C SER A 45 17.99 14.96 9.51
N ASP A 46 18.62 15.53 8.49
CA ASP A 46 19.78 14.89 7.87
C ASP A 46 21.02 14.86 8.77
N SER A 47 21.06 15.66 9.84
CA SER A 47 22.07 15.60 10.89
C SER A 47 21.79 14.55 11.98
N ALA A 48 20.60 13.91 11.97
CA ALA A 48 20.24 12.91 12.97
C ALA A 48 21.13 11.64 12.89
N PRO A 49 21.20 10.83 13.96
CA PRO A 49 21.97 9.58 13.95
C PRO A 49 21.59 8.68 12.77
N LYS A 50 22.58 8.03 12.16
CA LYS A 50 22.39 7.20 10.96
C LYS A 50 21.25 6.18 11.09
N PRO A 51 21.10 5.40 12.19
CA PRO A 51 20.00 4.45 12.33
C PRO A 51 18.59 5.10 12.26
N LEU A 52 18.45 6.31 12.82
CA LEU A 52 17.20 7.07 12.78
C LEU A 52 16.89 7.56 11.36
N ARG A 53 17.89 8.08 10.65
CA ARG A 53 17.75 8.48 9.23
C ARG A 53 17.42 7.28 8.34
N ASP A 54 18.01 6.12 8.60
CA ASP A 54 17.76 4.90 7.84
C ASP A 54 16.32 4.41 8.06
N LEU A 55 15.79 4.46 9.28
CA LEU A 55 14.38 4.16 9.54
C LEU A 55 13.44 5.18 8.86
N ARG A 56 13.72 6.48 8.99
CA ARG A 56 12.99 7.56 8.29
C ARG A 56 12.91 7.27 6.79
N ASN A 57 14.05 6.99 6.17
CA ASN A 57 14.14 6.75 4.72
C ASN A 57 13.37 5.49 4.30
N ARG A 58 13.41 4.40 5.10
CA ARG A 58 12.62 3.18 4.84
C ARG A 58 11.11 3.39 5.02
N CYS A 59 10.72 4.28 5.94
CA CYS A 59 9.33 4.72 6.09
C CYS A 59 8.88 5.56 4.88
N LEU A 60 9.65 6.56 4.47
CA LEU A 60 9.19 7.58 3.52
C LEU A 60 9.43 7.26 2.04
N ASN A 61 10.65 6.85 1.69
CA ASN A 61 11.04 6.78 0.27
C ASN A 61 10.18 5.81 -0.56
N PRO A 62 9.80 4.61 -0.07
CA PRO A 62 9.01 3.70 -0.90
C PRO A 62 7.56 4.15 -1.12
N GLY A 63 7.11 5.23 -0.45
CA GLY A 63 5.84 5.91 -0.73
C GLY A 63 5.88 6.84 -1.95
N LYS A 64 7.05 7.07 -2.56
CA LYS A 64 7.23 7.91 -3.76
C LYS A 64 6.86 7.14 -5.02
N TYR A 65 5.60 6.71 -5.11
CA TYR A 65 5.15 5.70 -6.06
C TYR A 65 5.44 6.05 -7.53
N ALA A 66 5.15 7.28 -7.96
CA ALA A 66 5.39 7.71 -9.34
C ALA A 66 6.83 7.48 -9.80
N GLN A 67 7.80 7.92 -8.98
CA GLN A 67 9.24 7.74 -9.24
C GLN A 67 9.60 6.25 -9.41
N HIS A 68 8.99 5.37 -8.63
CA HIS A 68 9.26 3.94 -8.72
C HIS A 68 8.62 3.31 -9.94
N LEU A 69 7.37 3.68 -10.25
CA LEU A 69 6.64 3.19 -11.42
C LEU A 69 7.31 3.62 -12.73
N GLU A 70 7.80 4.86 -12.83
CA GLU A 70 8.52 5.34 -14.01
C GLU A 70 9.77 4.52 -14.32
N ARG A 71 10.50 4.08 -13.29
CA ARG A 71 11.66 3.19 -13.49
C ARG A 71 11.26 1.83 -14.06
N TRP A 72 10.12 1.27 -13.66
CA TRP A 72 9.62 0.02 -14.25
C TRP A 72 9.12 0.23 -15.67
N LEU A 73 8.41 1.34 -15.92
CA LEU A 73 7.86 1.69 -17.23
C LEU A 73 8.95 2.03 -18.27
N ALA A 74 10.19 2.29 -17.84
CA ALA A 74 11.34 2.43 -18.74
C ALA A 74 11.72 1.10 -19.42
N TYR A 75 11.32 -0.05 -18.85
CA TYR A 75 11.66 -1.38 -19.36
C TYR A 75 10.46 -2.25 -19.72
N TYR A 76 9.32 -2.03 -19.07
CA TYR A 76 8.09 -2.78 -19.29
C TYR A 76 7.00 -1.88 -19.87
N PRO A 77 6.35 -2.28 -20.98
CA PRO A 77 5.25 -1.53 -21.52
C PRO A 77 4.07 -1.51 -20.54
N GLN A 78 3.25 -0.46 -20.60
CA GLN A 78 2.13 -0.28 -19.65
C GLN A 78 1.16 -1.47 -19.61
N GLN A 79 0.97 -2.19 -20.71
CA GLN A 79 0.10 -3.37 -20.81
C GLN A 79 0.62 -4.57 -20.00
N GLN A 80 1.86 -4.52 -19.54
CA GLN A 80 2.46 -5.50 -18.63
C GLN A 80 2.39 -5.06 -17.18
N LEU A 81 1.80 -3.91 -16.84
CA LEU A 81 1.72 -3.41 -15.48
C LEU A 81 0.26 -3.27 -15.04
N GLN A 82 -0.13 -4.03 -14.01
CA GLN A 82 -1.39 -3.85 -13.29
C GLN A 82 -1.13 -3.09 -11.99
N ILE A 83 -1.85 -2.00 -11.80
CA ILE A 83 -1.86 -1.22 -10.56
C ILE A 83 -3.18 -1.51 -9.83
N ILE A 84 -3.09 -1.98 -8.60
CA ILE A 84 -4.23 -2.36 -7.75
C ILE A 84 -4.38 -1.32 -6.64
N ASP A 85 -5.61 -0.87 -6.41
CA ASP A 85 -5.96 -0.11 -5.20
C ASP A 85 -6.01 -1.07 -4.00
N GLY A 86 -5.08 -0.87 -3.06
CA GLY A 86 -4.99 -1.70 -1.86
C GLY A 86 -6.14 -1.48 -0.87
N GLU A 87 -6.84 -0.34 -0.90
CA GLU A 87 -8.05 -0.16 -0.09
C GLU A 87 -9.21 -0.97 -0.70
N GLN A 88 -9.36 -0.97 -2.03
CA GLN A 88 -10.33 -1.83 -2.72
C GLN A 88 -10.01 -3.31 -2.54
N LEU A 89 -8.74 -3.73 -2.61
CA LEU A 89 -8.35 -5.12 -2.33
C LEU A 89 -8.73 -5.53 -0.90
N LYS A 90 -8.66 -4.60 0.05
CA LYS A 90 -9.04 -4.87 1.44
C LYS A 90 -10.56 -4.96 1.61
N SER A 91 -11.34 -4.09 0.96
CA SER A 91 -12.81 -4.00 1.15
C SER A 91 -13.63 -4.87 0.20
N ASN A 92 -13.11 -5.11 -1.01
CA ASN A 92 -13.74 -5.89 -2.07
C ASN A 92 -12.68 -6.71 -2.85
N PRO A 93 -12.04 -7.72 -2.21
CA PRO A 93 -11.03 -8.53 -2.88
C PRO A 93 -11.59 -9.35 -4.04
N VAL A 94 -12.88 -9.70 -4.05
CA VAL A 94 -13.48 -10.53 -5.11
C VAL A 94 -13.39 -9.82 -6.45
N GLU A 95 -13.80 -8.55 -6.50
CA GLU A 95 -13.73 -7.73 -7.72
C GLU A 95 -12.28 -7.54 -8.19
N VAL A 96 -11.38 -7.19 -7.27
CA VAL A 96 -9.95 -6.97 -7.58
C VAL A 96 -9.30 -8.24 -8.12
N MET A 97 -9.61 -9.40 -7.53
CA MET A 97 -9.07 -10.67 -7.99
C MET A 97 -9.65 -11.05 -9.36
N MET A 98 -10.91 -10.72 -9.64
CA MET A 98 -11.49 -10.92 -10.98
C MET A 98 -10.75 -10.10 -12.04
N GLU A 99 -10.48 -8.83 -11.77
CA GLU A 99 -9.70 -7.97 -12.67
C GLU A 99 -8.27 -8.47 -12.88
N LEU A 100 -7.62 -8.91 -11.79
CA LEU A 100 -6.27 -9.47 -11.86
C LEU A 100 -6.22 -10.73 -12.74
N GLN A 101 -7.21 -11.62 -12.63
CA GLN A 101 -7.30 -12.80 -13.49
C GLN A 101 -7.46 -12.44 -14.96
N ARG A 102 -8.25 -11.41 -15.29
CA ARG A 102 -8.38 -10.91 -16.67
C ARG A 102 -7.06 -10.34 -17.20
N PHE A 103 -6.37 -9.55 -16.39
CA PHE A 103 -5.05 -9.01 -16.74
C PHE A 103 -4.02 -10.11 -17.01
N LEU A 104 -4.03 -11.16 -16.18
CA LEU A 104 -3.17 -12.33 -16.32
C LEU A 104 -3.65 -13.32 -17.40
N LYS A 105 -4.83 -13.09 -17.99
CA LYS A 105 -5.48 -13.97 -18.98
C LYS A 105 -5.65 -15.42 -18.47
N LEU A 106 -6.04 -15.59 -17.20
CA LEU A 106 -6.27 -16.92 -16.64
C LEU A 106 -7.60 -17.49 -17.14
N THR A 107 -7.56 -18.72 -17.62
CA THR A 107 -8.72 -19.49 -18.10
C THR A 107 -8.63 -20.93 -17.58
N PRO A 108 -9.66 -21.47 -16.91
CA PRO A 108 -10.89 -20.79 -16.50
C PRO A 108 -10.64 -19.76 -15.37
N THR A 109 -11.58 -18.84 -15.21
CA THR A 109 -11.56 -17.89 -14.09
C THR A 109 -12.02 -18.57 -12.81
N PHE A 110 -11.35 -18.28 -11.71
CA PHE A 110 -11.67 -18.74 -10.36
C PHE A 110 -12.61 -17.74 -9.67
N ASP A 111 -13.76 -18.22 -9.18
CA ASP A 111 -14.73 -17.39 -8.47
C ASP A 111 -14.32 -17.20 -7.01
N TYR A 112 -13.77 -16.04 -6.68
CA TYR A 112 -13.36 -15.72 -5.31
C TYR A 112 -14.54 -15.44 -4.37
N SER A 113 -15.76 -15.24 -4.87
CA SER A 113 -16.95 -14.98 -4.02
C SER A 113 -17.34 -16.20 -3.18
N GLU A 114 -17.12 -17.40 -3.72
CA GLU A 114 -17.36 -18.67 -3.02
C GLU A 114 -16.19 -19.08 -2.11
N HIS A 115 -15.05 -18.38 -2.20
CA HIS A 115 -13.81 -18.76 -1.55
C HIS A 115 -13.29 -17.73 -0.56
N LEU A 116 -13.87 -16.53 -0.52
CA LEU A 116 -13.52 -15.46 0.40
C LEU A 116 -14.75 -15.00 1.19
N ARG A 117 -14.57 -14.83 2.50
CA ARG A 117 -15.59 -14.28 3.39
C ARG A 117 -14.96 -13.30 4.36
N PHE A 118 -15.68 -12.22 4.67
CA PHE A 118 -15.25 -11.26 5.66
C PHE A 118 -15.35 -11.87 7.06
N ASP A 119 -14.26 -11.81 7.82
CA ASP A 119 -14.23 -12.25 9.21
C ASP A 119 -14.27 -11.02 10.12
N ASN A 120 -15.39 -10.84 10.82
CA ASN A 120 -15.62 -9.66 11.69
C ASN A 120 -14.61 -9.56 12.83
N LYS A 121 -14.15 -10.69 13.38
CA LYS A 121 -13.18 -10.71 14.46
C LYS A 121 -11.80 -10.31 13.95
N LYS A 122 -11.44 -10.75 12.75
CA LYS A 122 -10.18 -10.40 12.10
C LYS A 122 -10.21 -8.96 11.55
N GLY A 123 -11.36 -8.51 11.04
CA GLY A 123 -11.55 -7.25 10.33
C GLY A 123 -11.06 -7.28 8.87
N PHE A 124 -10.92 -8.48 8.28
CA PHE A 124 -10.42 -8.68 6.91
C PHE A 124 -11.12 -9.87 6.25
N TYR A 125 -11.06 -9.94 4.92
CA TYR A 125 -11.43 -11.14 4.18
C TYR A 125 -10.43 -12.28 4.42
N CYS A 126 -10.96 -13.48 4.55
CA CYS A 126 -10.23 -14.71 4.80
C CYS A 126 -10.68 -15.81 3.83
N GLN A 127 -9.82 -16.81 3.61
CA GLN A 127 -10.17 -17.97 2.79
C GLN A 127 -11.21 -18.82 3.50
N ILE A 128 -12.27 -19.22 2.79
CA ILE A 128 -13.24 -20.20 3.27
C ILE A 128 -12.60 -21.59 3.18
N VAL A 129 -12.62 -22.34 4.29
CA VAL A 129 -12.17 -23.74 4.31
C VAL A 129 -13.38 -24.67 4.34
N ASN A 130 -14.38 -24.33 5.15
CA ASN A 130 -15.71 -24.93 5.18
C ASN A 130 -16.70 -23.93 5.79
N GLU A 131 -17.97 -24.32 5.95
CA GLU A 131 -19.04 -23.43 6.42
C GLU A 131 -18.69 -22.68 7.72
N ASN A 132 -18.04 -23.37 8.68
CA ASN A 132 -17.75 -22.85 10.02
C ASN A 132 -16.29 -22.42 10.24
N LYS A 133 -15.40 -22.63 9.25
CA LYS A 133 -13.96 -22.39 9.40
C LYS A 133 -13.42 -21.52 8.28
N ASN A 134 -12.80 -20.41 8.70
CA ASN A 134 -12.04 -19.54 7.83
C ASN A 134 -10.54 -19.66 8.12
N LYS A 135 -9.71 -19.55 7.09
CA LYS A 135 -8.26 -19.42 7.19
C LYS A 135 -7.86 -17.99 6.86
N CYS A 136 -7.63 -17.22 7.92
CA CYS A 136 -7.18 -15.83 7.81
C CYS A 136 -5.65 -15.73 7.68
N LEU A 137 -5.17 -14.59 7.18
CA LEU A 137 -3.75 -14.25 7.25
C LEU A 137 -3.27 -14.21 8.71
N GLY A 138 -2.01 -14.59 8.93
CA GLY A 138 -1.41 -14.72 10.25
C GLY A 138 -1.40 -13.43 11.08
N LYS A 139 -1.07 -13.55 12.38
CA LYS A 139 -1.08 -12.44 13.35
C LYS A 139 -0.22 -11.23 12.93
N SER A 140 0.80 -11.42 12.09
CA SER A 140 1.66 -10.36 11.56
C SER A 140 1.00 -9.50 10.48
N LYS A 141 -0.19 -9.88 9.98
CA LYS A 141 -0.95 -9.15 8.95
C LYS A 141 -2.20 -8.55 9.57
N GLY A 142 -2.45 -7.26 9.33
CA GLY A 142 -3.54 -6.53 10.00
C GLY A 142 -3.34 -6.44 11.51
N ARG A 143 -2.13 -6.04 11.95
CA ARG A 143 -1.84 -5.81 13.37
C ARG A 143 -2.73 -4.69 13.90
N GLN A 144 -3.20 -4.85 15.13
CA GLN A 144 -3.87 -3.79 15.86
C GLN A 144 -2.82 -2.91 16.52
N TYR A 145 -2.83 -1.63 16.18
CA TYR A 145 -1.98 -0.60 16.77
C TYR A 145 -2.76 0.72 16.82
N PRO A 146 -2.39 1.67 17.70
CA PRO A 146 -3.06 2.95 17.79
C PRO A 146 -3.13 3.65 16.42
N PRO A 147 -4.20 4.42 16.14
CA PRO A 147 -4.25 5.24 14.94
C PRO A 147 -3.06 6.20 14.89
N MET A 148 -2.65 6.57 13.68
CA MET A 148 -1.62 7.59 13.49
C MET A 148 -2.09 8.91 14.06
N ASP A 149 -1.21 9.61 14.79
CA ASP A 149 -1.54 10.92 15.35
C ASP A 149 -1.75 11.96 14.23
N GLU A 150 -2.60 12.94 14.50
CA GLU A 150 -3.00 13.96 13.52
C GLU A 150 -1.82 14.80 13.03
N LYS A 151 -0.83 15.04 13.89
CA LYS A 151 0.38 15.82 13.55
C LYS A 151 1.22 15.09 12.51
N SER A 152 1.45 13.79 12.69
CA SER A 152 2.10 12.91 11.71
C SER A 152 1.30 12.83 10.41
N ALA A 153 -0.04 12.69 10.50
CA ALA A 153 -0.91 12.62 9.33
C ALA A 153 -0.81 13.88 8.46
N LYS A 154 -0.98 15.07 9.07
CA LYS A 154 -0.87 16.36 8.38
C LYS A 154 0.51 16.60 7.78
N TRP A 155 1.57 16.21 8.50
CA TRP A 155 2.92 16.33 7.98
C TRP A 155 3.14 15.44 6.75
N LEU A 156 2.72 14.17 6.81
CA LEU A 156 2.87 13.23 5.69
C LEU A 156 2.04 13.64 4.48
N GLN A 157 0.85 14.21 4.69
CA GLN A 157 0.04 14.75 3.61
C GLN A 157 0.79 15.83 2.84
N ARG A 158 1.38 16.80 3.54
CA ARG A 158 2.21 17.86 2.92
C ARG A 158 3.46 17.27 2.27
N TYR A 159 4.15 16.35 2.94
CA TYR A 159 5.35 15.69 2.42
C TYR A 159 5.09 14.96 1.09
N TYR A 160 3.97 14.26 0.98
CA TYR A 160 3.63 13.51 -0.23
C TYR A 160 2.84 14.31 -1.28
N GLN A 161 2.45 15.56 -1.04
CA GLN A 161 1.59 16.33 -1.96
C GLN A 161 2.10 16.33 -3.41
N ASN A 162 3.39 16.66 -3.60
CA ASN A 162 4.01 16.66 -4.93
C ASN A 162 4.13 15.25 -5.53
N HIS A 163 4.42 14.25 -4.69
CA HIS A 163 4.52 12.85 -5.11
C HIS A 163 3.16 12.26 -5.52
N ASN A 164 2.10 12.58 -4.79
CA ASN A 164 0.72 12.19 -5.08
C ASN A 164 0.20 12.91 -6.34
N SER A 165 0.56 14.18 -6.52
CA SER A 165 0.25 14.93 -7.74
C SER A 165 0.91 14.30 -8.98
N ALA A 166 2.18 13.92 -8.87
CA ALA A 166 2.89 13.20 -9.92
C ALA A 166 2.25 11.82 -10.20
N LEU A 167 1.88 11.08 -9.14
CA LEU A 167 1.20 9.80 -9.29
C LEU A 167 -0.15 9.94 -9.98
N ASN A 168 -0.96 10.93 -9.59
CA ASN A 168 -2.26 11.19 -10.22
C ASN A 168 -2.11 11.49 -11.72
N LYS A 169 -1.12 12.30 -12.11
CA LYS A 169 -0.79 12.56 -13.52
C LYS A 169 -0.37 11.28 -14.25
N LEU A 170 0.50 10.47 -13.62
CA LEU A 170 0.96 9.20 -14.19
C LEU A 170 -0.19 8.21 -14.39
N LEU A 171 -1.04 8.00 -13.38
CA LEU A 171 -2.18 7.08 -13.47
C LEU A 171 -3.16 7.51 -14.58
N LYS A 172 -3.42 8.81 -14.72
CA LYS A 172 -4.24 9.34 -15.83
C LYS A 172 -3.60 9.05 -17.19
N LYS A 173 -2.28 9.23 -17.34
CA LYS A 173 -1.53 8.92 -18.56
C LYS A 173 -1.59 7.43 -18.91
N LEU A 174 -1.52 6.55 -17.91
CA LEU A 174 -1.62 5.10 -18.07
C LEU A 174 -3.07 4.62 -18.34
N GLY A 175 -4.05 5.53 -18.34
CA GLY A 175 -5.46 5.18 -18.54
C GLY A 175 -6.11 4.47 -17.36
N SER A 176 -5.50 4.50 -16.17
CA SER A 176 -6.06 3.87 -14.96
C SER A 176 -7.38 4.53 -14.58
N ARG A 177 -8.46 3.74 -14.55
CA ARG A 177 -9.79 4.16 -14.09
C ARG A 177 -10.44 3.03 -13.26
N PRO A 178 -11.00 3.34 -12.08
CA PRO A 178 -10.98 4.64 -11.41
C PRO A 178 -9.61 4.97 -10.80
N ILE A 179 -9.34 6.26 -10.58
CA ILE A 179 -8.22 6.69 -9.73
C ILE A 179 -8.55 6.30 -8.28
N PRO A 180 -7.59 5.71 -7.51
CA PRO A 180 -7.82 5.30 -6.13
C PRO A 180 -8.42 6.42 -5.27
N GLN A 181 -9.43 6.08 -4.46
CA GLN A 181 -10.16 7.10 -3.68
C GLN A 181 -9.24 7.79 -2.66
N TRP A 182 -8.37 7.03 -2.00
CA TRP A 182 -7.39 7.57 -1.05
C TRP A 182 -6.47 8.63 -1.69
N LEU A 183 -6.18 8.52 -2.99
CA LEU A 183 -5.33 9.49 -3.70
C LEU A 183 -6.10 10.79 -3.96
N LYS A 184 -7.39 10.69 -4.27
CA LYS A 184 -8.26 11.87 -4.42
C LYS A 184 -8.41 12.58 -3.09
N ASP A 185 -8.67 11.84 -2.02
CA ASP A 185 -8.82 12.39 -0.68
C ASP A 185 -7.55 13.13 -0.26
N ASP A 186 -6.38 12.49 -0.38
CA ASP A 186 -5.07 13.07 -0.05
C ASP A 186 -4.78 14.37 -0.82
N LEU A 187 -5.30 14.51 -2.05
CA LEU A 187 -5.13 15.70 -2.92
C LEU A 187 -6.21 16.78 -2.72
N SER A 188 -7.37 16.43 -2.16
CA SER A 188 -8.48 17.37 -1.95
C SER A 188 -8.33 18.24 -0.70
N THR A 189 -7.62 17.77 0.33
CA THR A 189 -7.49 18.50 1.62
C THR A 189 -6.42 19.59 1.61
N THR A 190 -6.02 20.08 0.43
CA THR A 190 -5.04 21.16 0.27
C THR A 190 -5.65 22.52 -0.06
N SER A 191 -6.95 22.69 0.19
CA SER A 191 -7.65 23.98 0.18
C SER A 191 -7.74 24.58 1.58
#